data_AF-A0A412RQZ4-F1
#
_entry.id   AF-A0A412RQZ4-F1
#
_cell.length_a   1.000
_cell.length_b   1.000
_cell.length_c   1.000
_cell.angle_alpha   90.00
_cell.angle_beta   90.00
_cell.angle_gamma   90.00
#
_symmetry.space_group_name_H-M   'P 1'
#
loop_
_entity.id
_entity.type
_entity.pdbx_description
1 polymer ?
#
loop_
_entity_poly.entity_id
_entity_poly.type
_entity_poly.pdbx_seq_one_letter_code
_entity_poly.pdbx_strand_id
1 'polypeptide(L)'
;MIATHSIKHDGVWYRVGDEVPESNSNSVPSDFMNPPETPYTKTEINRMSTADLKKLASENGIENAAEINGSNLKKMLIEKIGL
;
A
#
# COMPACT_ATOMS: atom_id res chain seq x y z
N MET A 1 23.54 2.80 -22.71
CA MET A 1 24.34 1.57 -23.01
C MET A 1 23.63 0.69 -24.06
N ILE A 2 24.34 -0.02 -24.96
CA ILE A 2 23.72 -1.03 -25.86
C ILE A 2 23.85 -2.43 -25.23
N ALA A 3 22.77 -3.20 -25.22
CA ALA A 3 22.79 -4.57 -24.71
C ALA A 3 23.59 -5.50 -25.65
N THR A 4 24.70 -6.06 -25.16
CA THR A 4 25.48 -7.07 -25.90
C THR A 4 24.93 -8.49 -25.73
N HIS A 5 24.21 -8.72 -24.65
CA HIS A 5 23.53 -9.98 -24.30
C HIS A 5 22.11 -9.64 -23.86
N SER A 6 21.22 -10.63 -23.85
CA SER A 6 19.88 -10.44 -23.28
C SER A 6 20.00 -10.13 -21.79
N ILE A 7 19.69 -8.90 -21.40
CA ILE A 7 19.82 -8.42 -20.01
C ILE A 7 18.51 -7.84 -19.53
N LYS A 8 18.30 -7.90 -18.21
CA LYS A 8 17.15 -7.30 -17.54
C LYS A 8 17.60 -6.02 -16.83
N HIS A 9 17.01 -4.88 -17.19
CA HIS A 9 17.29 -3.57 -16.59
C HIS A 9 15.96 -2.91 -16.21
N ASP A 10 15.83 -2.41 -14.98
CA ASP A 10 14.58 -1.81 -14.45
C ASP A 10 13.31 -2.68 -14.64
N GLY A 11 13.45 -4.00 -14.53
CA GLY A 11 12.32 -4.92 -14.71
C GLY A 11 11.97 -5.24 -16.17
N VAL A 12 12.57 -4.56 -17.14
CA VAL A 12 12.35 -4.73 -18.58
C VAL A 12 13.44 -5.61 -19.19
N TRP A 13 13.07 -6.48 -20.12
CA TRP A 13 14.00 -7.34 -20.87
C TRP A 13 14.44 -6.66 -22.16
N TYR A 14 15.76 -6.56 -22.36
CA TYR A 14 16.37 -6.01 -23.56
C TYR A 14 17.09 -7.12 -24.32
N ARG A 15 16.95 -7.15 -25.65
CA ARG A 15 17.64 -8.12 -26.50
C ARG A 15 18.95 -7.53 -27.00
N VAL A 16 19.77 -8.38 -27.60
CA VAL A 16 21.05 -7.97 -28.18
C VAL A 16 20.81 -6.90 -29.24
N GLY A 17 21.45 -5.74 -29.10
CA GLY A 17 21.32 -4.59 -29.99
C GLY A 17 20.27 -3.57 -29.57
N ASP A 18 19.46 -3.84 -28.54
CA ASP A 18 18.58 -2.83 -27.95
C ASP A 18 19.39 -1.77 -27.17
N GLU A 19 18.95 -0.52 -27.27
CA GLU A 19 19.47 0.59 -26.49
C GLU A 19 18.84 0.60 -25.09
N VAL A 20 19.68 0.39 -24.08
CA VAL A 20 19.30 0.45 -22.67
C VAL A 20 19.55 1.87 -22.18
N PRO A 21 18.49 2.63 -21.82
CA PRO A 21 18.66 3.95 -21.23
C PRO A 21 19.33 3.81 -19.86
N GLU A 22 20.44 4.51 -19.67
CA GLU A 22 21.09 4.65 -18.36
C GLU A 22 20.27 5.60 -17.49
N SER A 23 19.14 5.08 -17.00
CA SER A 23 18.27 5.84 -16.10
C SER A 23 18.93 5.86 -14.72
N ASN A 24 19.44 7.03 -14.33
CA ASN A 24 19.71 7.38 -12.94
C ASN A 24 18.38 7.46 -12.17
N SER A 25 17.73 6.32 -11.98
CA SER A 25 16.42 6.24 -11.35
C SER A 25 16.47 5.26 -10.19
N ASN A 26 17.17 5.70 -9.14
CA ASN A 26 16.85 5.36 -7.75
C ASN A 26 15.47 5.89 -7.33
N SER A 27 14.48 5.89 -8.22
CA SER A 27 13.09 6.14 -7.87
C SER A 27 12.48 4.79 -7.56
N VAL A 28 12.90 4.24 -6.41
CA VAL A 28 11.99 3.42 -5.62
C VAL A 28 10.68 4.21 -5.47
N PRO A 29 9.50 3.58 -5.57
CA PRO A 29 8.25 4.28 -5.30
C PRO A 29 8.34 4.85 -3.89
N SER A 30 8.46 6.17 -3.78
CA SER A 30 8.59 6.91 -2.52
C SER A 30 7.31 6.87 -1.68
N ASP A 31 6.28 6.17 -2.14
CA ASP A 31 5.09 5.82 -1.35
C ASP A 31 5.40 4.87 -0.19
N PHE A 32 6.60 4.26 -0.14
CA PHE A 32 7.05 3.54 1.06
C PHE A 32 7.60 4.46 2.16
N MET A 33 7.97 5.70 1.82
CA MET A 33 8.67 6.64 2.72
C MET A 33 7.80 7.78 3.23
N ASN A 34 6.57 7.90 2.75
CA ASN A 34 5.55 8.72 3.41
C ASN A 34 4.72 7.78 4.28
N PRO A 35 5.05 7.59 5.58
CA PRO A 35 4.11 6.95 6.47
C PRO A 35 2.80 7.73 6.37
N PRO A 36 1.64 7.07 6.30
CA PRO A 36 0.39 7.78 6.37
C PRO A 36 0.41 8.64 7.64
N GLU A 37 -0.06 9.88 7.58
CA GLU A 37 -0.17 10.75 8.77
C GLU A 37 -1.13 10.16 9.83
N THR A 38 -1.78 9.05 9.48
CA THR A 38 -2.67 8.28 10.32
C THR A 38 -1.90 7.17 11.04
N PRO A 39 -2.16 6.94 12.33
CA PRO A 39 -1.43 5.96 13.14
C PRO A 39 -1.63 4.50 12.71
N TYR A 40 -2.45 4.23 11.69
CA TYR A 40 -2.77 2.89 11.21
C TYR A 40 -2.59 2.80 9.70
N THR A 41 -2.11 1.67 9.21
CA THR A 41 -2.13 1.33 7.78
C THR A 41 -3.33 0.45 7.42
N LYS A 42 -3.67 0.41 6.13
CA LYS A 42 -4.68 -0.53 5.59
C LYS A 42 -4.42 -1.99 5.98
N THR A 43 -3.15 -2.39 6.03
CA THR A 43 -2.73 -3.74 6.43
C THR A 43 -3.00 -3.99 7.92
N GLU A 44 -2.70 -3.02 8.78
CA GLU A 44 -3.00 -3.12 10.22
C GLU A 44 -4.50 -3.24 10.47
N ILE A 45 -5.33 -2.42 9.82
CA ILE A 45 -6.79 -2.52 9.93
C ILE A 45 -7.28 -3.90 9.47
N ASN A 46 -6.69 -4.45 8.40
CA ASN A 46 -7.05 -5.78 7.92
C ASN A 46 -6.62 -6.91 8.85
N ARG A 47 -5.56 -6.73 9.64
CA ARG A 47 -5.03 -7.70 10.60
C ARG A 47 -5.60 -7.56 12.02
N MET A 48 -6.19 -6.41 12.36
CA MET A 48 -6.81 -6.20 13.67
C MET A 48 -7.95 -7.19 13.93
N SER A 49 -8.08 -7.58 15.21
CA SER A 49 -9.19 -8.41 15.67
C SER A 49 -10.50 -7.63 15.60
N THR A 50 -11.63 -8.35 15.57
CA THR A 50 -12.95 -7.71 15.55
C THR A 50 -13.21 -6.85 16.79
N ALA A 51 -12.64 -7.21 17.94
CA ALA A 51 -12.72 -6.41 19.17
C ALA A 51 -11.99 -5.06 19.02
N ASP A 52 -10.77 -5.07 18.49
CA ASP A 52 -9.97 -3.86 18.25
C ASP A 52 -10.58 -2.99 17.17
N LEU A 53 -11.09 -3.58 16.08
CA LEU A 53 -11.81 -2.85 15.04
C LEU A 53 -13.04 -2.13 15.60
N LYS A 54 -13.79 -2.76 16.52
CA LYS A 54 -14.96 -2.14 17.15
C LYS A 54 -14.58 -0.95 18.02
N LYS A 55 -13.51 -1.08 18.81
CA LYS A 55 -12.95 0.03 19.59
C LYS A 55 -12.53 1.18 18.71
N LEU A 56 -11.72 0.88 17.68
CA LEU A 56 -11.21 1.88 16.75
C LEU A 56 -12.34 2.56 15.97
N ALA A 57 -13.38 1.81 15.61
CA ALA A 57 -14.58 2.35 14.98
C ALA A 57 -15.33 3.30 15.92
N SER A 58 -15.54 2.93 17.19
CA SER A 58 -16.14 3.82 18.20
C SER A 58 -15.33 5.09 18.41
N GLU A 59 -13.99 5.01 18.46
CA GLU A 59 -13.11 6.18 18.58
C GLU A 59 -13.18 7.10 17.35
N ASN A 60 -13.41 6.54 16.17
CA ASN A 60 -13.60 7.28 14.92
C ASN A 60 -15.05 7.77 14.70
N GLY A 61 -15.94 7.59 15.69
CA GLY A 61 -17.34 8.06 15.65
C GLY A 61 -18.30 7.12 14.91
N ILE A 62 -17.99 5.83 14.83
CA ILE A 62 -18.87 4.78 14.28
C ILE A 62 -19.56 4.07 15.45
N GLU A 63 -20.72 4.59 15.85
CA GLU A 63 -21.49 4.08 17.00
C GLU A 63 -22.10 2.69 16.73
N ASN A 64 -22.38 2.39 15.47
CA ASN A 64 -22.97 1.14 14.99
C ASN A 64 -21.94 0.02 14.75
N ALA A 65 -20.68 0.21 15.16
CA ALA A 65 -19.60 -0.77 15.00
C ALA A 65 -19.91 -2.15 15.60
N ALA A 66 -20.74 -2.20 16.65
CA ALA A 66 -21.10 -3.44 17.33
C ALA A 66 -21.95 -4.38 16.45
N GLU A 67 -22.81 -3.82 15.60
CA GLU A 67 -23.77 -4.54 14.75
C GLU A 67 -23.23 -4.78 13.33
N ILE A 68 -22.19 -4.05 12.94
CA ILE A 68 -21.59 -4.16 11.61
C ILE A 68 -20.63 -5.37 11.54
N ASN A 69 -20.71 -6.11 10.44
CA ASN A 69 -19.78 -7.21 10.15
C ASN A 69 -18.34 -6.68 10.05
N GLY A 70 -17.37 -7.38 10.65
CA GLY A 70 -15.96 -7.01 10.65
C GLY A 70 -15.39 -6.66 9.26
N SER A 71 -15.86 -7.31 8.19
CA SER A 71 -15.45 -6.97 6.82
C SER A 71 -15.93 -5.59 6.36
N ASN A 72 -17.15 -5.20 6.70
CA ASN A 72 -17.68 -3.87 6.41
C ASN A 72 -17.06 -2.82 7.33
N LEU A 73 -16.83 -3.18 8.58
CA LEU A 73 -16.19 -2.31 9.57
C LEU A 73 -14.78 -1.90 9.09
N LYS A 74 -13.99 -2.86 8.59
CA LYS A 74 -12.68 -2.58 7.98
C LYS A 74 -12.76 -1.55 6.86
N LYS A 75 -13.74 -1.68 5.95
CA LYS A 75 -13.93 -0.74 4.84
C LYS A 75 -14.28 0.66 5.32
N MET A 76 -15.22 0.77 6.27
CA MET A 76 -15.63 2.06 6.82
C MET A 76 -14.48 2.78 7.54
N LEU A 77 -13.65 2.03 8.28
CA LEU A 77 -12.47 2.60 8.93
C LEU A 77 -11.44 3.11 7.91
N ILE A 78 -11.16 2.33 6.87
CA ILE A 78 -10.24 2.72 5.80
C ILE A 78 -10.75 4.01 5.13
N GLU A 79 -12.05 4.09 4.84
CA GLU A 79 -12.66 5.28 4.22
C GLU A 79 -12.65 6.50 5.15
N LYS A 80 -12.92 6.31 6.45
CA LYS A 80 -12.94 7.39 7.44
C LYS A 80 -11.56 7.97 7.72
N ILE A 81 -10.55 7.10 7.75
CA ILE A 81 -9.16 7.44 8.03
C ILE A 81 -8.42 7.89 6.74
N GLY A 82 -8.96 7.57 5.56
CA GLY A 82 -8.41 8.00 4.26
C GLY A 82 -7.28 7.10 3.74
N LEU A 83 -7.39 5.78 3.94
CA LEU A 83 -6.39 4.74 3.60
C LEU A 83 -6.73 3.90 2.34
#